data_AF-A0A2P5M1N9-F1
#
_entry.id   AF-A0A2P5M1N9-F1
#
_cell.length_a   1.000
_cell.length_b   1.000
_cell.length_c   1.000
_cell.angle_alpha   90.00
_cell.angle_beta   90.00
_cell.angle_gamma   90.00
#
_symmetry.space_group_name_H-M   'P 1'
#
loop_
_entity.id
_entity.type
_entity.pdbx_description
1 polymer ?
#
loop_
_entity_poly.entity_id
_entity_poly.type
_entity_poly.pdbx_seq_one_letter_code
_entity_poly.pdbx_strand_id
1 'polypeptide(L)'
;AAQLGEYFPIPNSLSLSGVPRDSLLKIQSKWLRNGLDNLKKARTEAEAALEKAKADAPDKVAAEEEKVKKLDAMTAETQEELALSENNDSSHDIQQARKRNLLLALNQWINELNRLATQQMKIAIMKDGAEAMAAQNQNYQLSEQADNLEKAKRDPSFEDWGVTK
;
A
#
# COMPACT_ATOMS: atom_id res chain seq x y z
N ALA A 1 7.84 0.45 7.17
CA ALA A 1 6.72 0.94 6.36
C ALA A 1 6.00 -0.26 5.77
N ALA A 2 4.67 -0.25 5.76
CA ALA A 2 3.83 -1.29 5.19
C ALA A 2 4.26 -1.55 3.74
N GLN A 3 4.26 -2.83 3.37
CA GLN A 3 4.70 -3.30 2.07
C GLN A 3 3.51 -3.72 1.22
N LEU A 4 3.53 -3.38 -0.07
CA LEU A 4 2.57 -3.90 -1.04
C LEU A 4 2.53 -5.42 -0.99
N GLY A 5 1.32 -5.98 -1.01
CA GLY A 5 1.11 -7.41 -0.94
C GLY A 5 -0.35 -7.77 -0.72
N GLU A 6 -0.59 -9.00 -0.26
CA GLU A 6 -1.93 -9.55 -0.03
C GLU A 6 -2.80 -8.66 0.86
N TYR A 7 -2.27 -8.18 1.98
CA TYR A 7 -3.01 -7.35 2.92
C TYR A 7 -3.05 -5.88 2.52
N PHE A 8 -2.08 -5.44 1.73
CA PHE A 8 -1.91 -4.06 1.30
C PHE A 8 -1.84 -3.99 -0.24
N PRO A 9 -2.96 -4.18 -0.95
CA PRO A 9 -2.99 -4.02 -2.40
C PRO A 9 -2.77 -2.55 -2.80
N ILE A 10 -2.55 -2.26 -4.09
CA ILE A 10 -2.55 -0.87 -4.57
C ILE A 10 -3.83 -0.17 -4.11
N PRO A 11 -3.77 1.10 -3.65
CA PRO A 11 -4.97 1.88 -3.36
C PRO A 11 -5.94 1.92 -4.54
N ASN A 12 -7.20 1.51 -4.31
CA ASN A 12 -8.24 1.48 -5.35
C ASN A 12 -8.52 2.84 -6.02
N SER A 13 -8.14 3.94 -5.37
CA SER A 13 -8.25 5.29 -5.92
C SER A 13 -7.02 6.09 -5.51
N LEU A 14 -6.35 6.63 -6.52
CA LEU A 14 -5.18 7.49 -6.41
C LEU A 14 -5.50 8.93 -6.87
N SER A 15 -6.77 9.32 -6.77
CA SER A 15 -7.23 10.63 -7.20
C SER A 15 -6.69 11.72 -6.27
N LEU A 16 -5.97 12.68 -6.85
CA LEU A 16 -5.41 13.83 -6.14
C LEU A 16 -6.37 15.02 -6.26
N SER A 17 -6.69 15.66 -5.14
CA SER A 17 -7.59 16.82 -5.12
C SER A 17 -7.10 17.88 -4.14
N GLY A 18 -6.82 19.09 -4.63
CA GLY A 18 -6.24 20.16 -3.82
C GLY A 18 -4.73 19.97 -3.63
N VAL A 19 -4.22 20.24 -2.42
CA VAL A 19 -2.78 20.15 -2.12
C VAL A 19 -2.29 18.70 -2.26
N PRO A 20 -1.28 18.42 -3.13
CA PRO A 20 -0.80 17.06 -3.38
C PRO A 20 -0.33 16.33 -2.11
N ARG A 21 0.48 16.97 -1.26
CA ARG A 21 0.93 16.37 0.01
C ARG A 21 -0.24 15.86 0.86
N ASP A 22 -1.25 16.69 1.06
CA ASP A 22 -2.38 16.37 1.94
C ASP A 22 -3.27 15.28 1.33
N SER A 23 -3.43 15.29 0.01
CA SER A 23 -4.13 14.21 -0.71
C SER A 23 -3.42 12.87 -0.56
N LEU A 24 -2.10 12.86 -0.76
CA LEU A 24 -1.28 11.65 -0.67
C LEU A 24 -1.25 11.10 0.76
N LEU A 25 -1.15 11.96 1.78
CA LEU A 25 -1.28 11.56 3.18
C LEU A 25 -2.64 10.91 3.45
N LYS A 26 -3.74 11.51 2.97
CA LYS A 26 -5.09 10.91 3.12
C LYS A 26 -5.19 9.54 2.44
N ILE A 27 -4.61 9.39 1.24
CA ILE A 27 -4.55 8.11 0.53
C ILE A 27 -3.77 7.10 1.36
N GLN A 28 -2.59 7.46 1.89
CA GLN A 28 -1.79 6.58 2.74
C GLN A 28 -2.53 6.16 4.00
N SER A 29 -3.15 7.08 4.75
CA SER A 29 -3.88 6.72 5.97
C SER A 29 -5.06 5.80 5.65
N LYS A 30 -5.79 6.04 4.56
CA LYS A 30 -6.87 5.15 4.11
C LYS A 30 -6.34 3.76 3.72
N TRP A 31 -5.21 3.71 3.01
CA TRP A 31 -4.57 2.46 2.60
C TRP A 31 -4.12 1.64 3.81
N LEU A 32 -3.48 2.28 4.79
CA LEU A 32 -3.07 1.63 6.05
C LEU A 32 -4.27 1.13 6.86
N ARG A 33 -5.35 1.90 6.96
CA ARG A 33 -6.60 1.47 7.62
C ARG A 33 -7.21 0.25 6.95
N ASN A 34 -7.29 0.24 5.62
CA ASN A 34 -7.78 -0.92 4.88
C ASN A 34 -6.88 -2.14 5.09
N GLY A 35 -5.55 -1.94 5.12
CA GLY A 35 -4.60 -3.01 5.38
C GLY A 35 -4.71 -3.57 6.80
N LEU A 36 -4.95 -2.73 7.81
CA LEU A 36 -5.27 -3.18 9.17
C LEU A 36 -6.54 -4.03 9.22
N ASP A 37 -7.57 -3.66 8.47
CA ASP A 37 -8.80 -4.45 8.40
C ASP A 37 -8.57 -5.81 7.74
N ASN A 38 -7.72 -5.86 6.70
CA ASN A 38 -7.31 -7.11 6.06
C ASN A 38 -6.47 -7.99 7.00
N LEU A 39 -5.51 -7.40 7.72
CA LEU A 39 -4.70 -8.11 8.71
C LEU A 39 -5.55 -8.69 9.84
N LYS A 40 -6.52 -7.94 10.36
CA LYS A 40 -7.45 -8.43 11.40
C LYS A 40 -8.28 -9.62 10.93
N LYS A 41 -8.76 -9.59 9.69
CA LYS A 41 -9.47 -10.73 9.08
C LYS A 41 -8.56 -11.95 8.97
N ALA A 42 -7.37 -11.78 8.39
CA ALA A 42 -6.39 -12.85 8.25
C ALA A 42 -5.95 -13.43 9.60
N ARG A 43 -5.85 -12.59 10.63
CA ARG A 43 -5.52 -12.99 12.00
C ARG A 43 -6.63 -13.83 12.62
N THR A 44 -7.89 -13.46 12.41
CA THR A 44 -9.05 -14.24 12.85
C THR A 44 -9.09 -15.61 12.17
N GLU A 45 -8.80 -15.67 10.86
CA GLU A 45 -8.74 -16.92 10.10
C GLU A 45 -7.55 -17.80 10.54
N ALA A 46 -6.39 -17.19 10.81
CA ALA A 46 -5.20 -17.89 11.31
C ALA A 46 -5.42 -18.47 12.71
N GLU A 47 -6.14 -17.76 13.59
CA GLU A 47 -6.52 -18.30 14.90
C GLU A 47 -7.47 -19.49 14.78
N ALA A 48 -8.49 -19.41 13.92
CA ALA A 48 -9.38 -20.53 13.68
C ALA A 48 -8.63 -21.75 13.13
N ALA A 49 -7.64 -21.52 12.25
CA ALA A 49 -6.77 -22.57 11.73
C ALA A 49 -5.87 -23.17 12.82
N LEU A 50 -5.33 -22.33 13.71
CA LEU A 50 -4.52 -22.75 14.85
C LEU A 50 -5.32 -23.62 15.83
N GLU A 51 -6.53 -23.20 16.22
CA GLU A 51 -7.38 -23.98 17.11
C GLU A 51 -7.76 -25.33 16.49
N LYS A 52 -8.02 -25.36 15.18
CA LYS A 52 -8.23 -26.61 14.45
C LYS A 52 -6.97 -27.48 14.42
N ALA A 53 -5.79 -26.89 14.23
CA ALA A 53 -4.53 -27.62 14.23
C ALA A 53 -4.22 -28.24 15.60
N LYS A 54 -4.51 -27.52 16.69
CA LYS A 54 -4.36 -28.04 18.05
C LYS A 54 -5.24 -29.27 18.32
N ALA A 55 -6.40 -29.34 17.68
CA ALA A 55 -7.31 -30.49 17.78
C ALA A 55 -6.88 -31.68 16.91
N ASP A 56 -6.61 -31.43 15.61
CA ASP A 56 -6.59 -32.49 14.59
C ASP A 56 -5.30 -32.56 13.75
N ALA A 57 -4.36 -31.62 13.92
CA ALA A 57 -3.13 -31.56 13.13
C ALA A 57 -1.95 -30.99 13.96
N PRO A 58 -1.49 -31.72 15.01
CA PRO A 58 -0.46 -31.23 15.93
C PRO A 58 0.86 -30.89 15.24
N ASP A 59 1.16 -31.54 14.12
CA ASP A 59 2.31 -31.27 13.26
C ASP A 59 2.27 -29.87 12.60
N LYS A 60 1.09 -29.26 12.49
CA LYS A 60 0.88 -27.92 11.91
C LYS A 60 0.80 -26.80 12.95
N VAL A 61 0.64 -27.12 14.23
CA VAL A 61 0.43 -26.12 15.30
C VAL A 61 1.53 -25.06 15.30
N ALA A 62 2.80 -25.48 15.25
CA ALA A 62 3.93 -24.54 15.27
C ALA A 62 3.92 -23.57 14.08
N ALA A 63 3.52 -24.03 12.89
CA ALA A 63 3.44 -23.19 11.70
C ALA A 63 2.28 -22.18 11.78
N GLU A 64 1.13 -22.59 12.31
CA GLU A 64 -0.03 -21.71 12.50
C GLU A 64 0.21 -20.69 13.64
N GLU A 65 0.88 -21.08 14.73
CA GLU A 65 1.29 -20.13 15.78
C GLU A 65 2.24 -19.06 15.24
N GLU A 66 3.21 -19.45 14.41
CA GLU A 66 4.13 -18.52 13.76
C GLU A 66 3.39 -17.58 12.81
N LYS A 67 2.37 -18.07 12.10
CA LYS A 67 1.52 -17.24 11.24
C LYS A 67 0.76 -16.18 12.05
N VAL A 68 0.15 -16.56 13.18
CA VAL A 68 -0.52 -15.62 14.08
C VAL A 68 0.46 -14.55 14.59
N LYS A 69 1.64 -14.96 15.07
CA LYS A 69 2.68 -14.02 15.56
C LYS A 69 3.12 -13.03 14.48
N LYS A 70 3.31 -13.49 13.24
CA LYS A 70 3.65 -12.61 12.11
C LYS A 70 2.55 -11.60 11.84
N LEU A 71 1.29 -12.02 11.85
CA LEU A 71 0.15 -11.13 11.62
C LEU A 71 0.00 -10.10 12.74
N ASP A 72 0.23 -10.49 13.99
CA ASP A 72 0.21 -9.57 15.13
C ASP A 72 1.36 -8.54 15.03
N ALA A 73 2.57 -8.96 14.65
CA ALA A 73 3.70 -8.06 14.42
C ALA A 73 3.42 -7.06 13.29
N MET A 74 2.93 -7.53 12.15
CA MET A 74 2.53 -6.67 11.03
C MET A 74 1.43 -5.69 11.43
N THR A 75 0.49 -6.12 12.26
CA THR A 75 -0.58 -5.26 12.79
C THR A 75 -0.01 -4.13 13.64
N ALA A 76 0.90 -4.45 14.57
CA ALA A 76 1.54 -3.45 15.43
C ALA A 76 2.34 -2.42 14.61
N GLU A 77 3.20 -2.88 13.70
CA GLU A 77 3.99 -2.00 12.82
C GLU A 77 3.10 -1.08 11.96
N THR A 78 1.99 -1.61 11.46
CA THR A 78 1.03 -0.83 10.65
C THR A 78 0.27 0.20 11.49
N GLN A 79 -0.07 -0.13 12.74
CA GLN A 79 -0.68 0.82 13.68
C GLN A 79 0.26 1.98 14.01
N GLU A 80 1.54 1.69 14.24
CA GLU A 80 2.56 2.73 14.48
C GLU A 80 2.73 3.64 13.27
N GLU A 81 2.78 3.07 12.06
CA GLU A 81 2.86 3.86 10.84
C GLU A 81 1.62 4.73 10.62
N LEU A 82 0.42 4.20 10.87
CA LEU A 82 -0.83 4.94 10.76
C LEU A 82 -0.84 6.12 11.76
N ALA A 83 -0.47 5.86 13.01
CA ALA A 83 -0.37 6.89 14.04
C ALA A 83 0.61 8.00 13.64
N LEU A 84 1.76 7.65 13.06
CA LEU A 84 2.71 8.62 12.54
C LEU A 84 2.14 9.41 11.34
N SER A 85 1.49 8.74 10.38
CA SER A 85 0.87 9.36 9.21
C SER A 85 -0.15 10.44 9.61
N GLU A 86 -0.93 10.15 10.66
CA GLU A 86 -1.97 11.04 11.22
C GLU A 86 -1.43 12.07 12.23
N ASN A 87 -0.16 11.97 12.62
CA ASN A 87 0.45 12.90 13.56
C ASN A 87 0.71 14.28 12.92
N ASN A 88 0.02 15.31 13.39
CA ASN A 88 0.13 16.67 12.87
C ASN A 88 1.10 17.57 13.65
N ASP A 89 1.91 17.00 14.54
CA ASP A 89 2.96 17.73 15.25
C ASP A 89 3.94 18.36 14.27
N SER A 90 4.12 19.69 14.33
CA SER A 90 4.99 20.45 13.43
C SER A 90 6.48 20.21 13.63
N SER A 91 6.88 19.39 14.60
CA SER A 91 8.26 18.97 14.84
C SER A 91 8.91 18.45 13.55
N HIS A 92 10.09 18.98 13.26
CA HIS A 92 10.88 18.61 12.08
C HIS A 92 11.05 17.09 11.96
N ASP A 93 11.37 16.40 13.06
CA ASP A 93 11.63 14.96 13.06
C ASP A 93 10.37 14.15 12.73
N ILE A 94 9.21 14.57 13.25
CA ILE A 94 7.92 13.96 12.94
C ILE A 94 7.57 14.17 11.47
N GLN A 95 7.72 15.39 10.95
CA GLN A 95 7.42 15.70 9.55
C GLN A 95 8.37 14.97 8.58
N GLN A 96 9.65 14.83 8.92
CA GLN A 96 10.58 14.02 8.13
C GLN A 96 10.22 12.53 8.15
N ALA A 97 9.86 11.98 9.30
CA ALA A 97 9.46 10.58 9.41
C ALA A 97 8.18 10.29 8.59
N ARG A 98 7.20 11.19 8.65
CA ARG A 98 5.99 11.14 7.82
C ARG A 98 6.33 11.17 6.33
N LYS A 99 7.17 12.13 5.91
CA LYS A 99 7.60 12.26 4.51
C LYS A 99 8.32 11.02 4.03
N ARG A 100 9.23 10.46 4.84
CA ARG A 100 9.94 9.23 4.53
C ARG A 100 8.99 8.05 4.31
N ASN A 101 8.05 7.82 5.21
CA ASN A 101 7.10 6.70 5.07
C ASN A 101 6.19 6.89 3.86
N LEU A 102 5.71 8.12 3.63
CA LEU A 102 4.92 8.41 2.45
C LEU A 102 5.71 8.18 1.14
N LEU A 103 6.97 8.62 1.06
CA LEU A 103 7.84 8.35 -0.09
C LEU A 103 8.04 6.85 -0.34
N LEU A 104 8.22 6.06 0.72
CA LEU A 104 8.32 4.61 0.60
C LEU A 104 7.05 3.99 0.04
N ALA A 105 5.88 4.44 0.50
CA ALA A 105 4.59 3.98 -0.03
C ALA A 105 4.42 4.38 -1.51
N LEU A 106 4.71 5.64 -1.86
CA LEU A 106 4.58 6.14 -3.22
C LEU A 106 5.47 5.40 -4.21
N ASN A 107 6.73 5.16 -3.85
CA ASN A 107 7.65 4.42 -4.71
C ASN A 107 7.15 2.98 -4.96
N GLN A 108 6.59 2.33 -3.94
CA GLN A 108 5.98 1.01 -4.11
C GLN A 108 4.78 1.06 -5.06
N TRP A 109 3.85 1.99 -4.86
CA TRP A 109 2.67 2.13 -5.71
C TRP A 109 3.04 2.44 -7.16
N ILE A 110 3.95 3.38 -7.39
CA ILE A 110 4.42 3.76 -8.73
C ILE A 110 5.07 2.57 -9.44
N ASN A 111 5.96 1.83 -8.75
CA ASN A 111 6.62 0.66 -9.33
C ASN A 111 5.62 -0.42 -9.70
N GLU A 112 4.65 -0.69 -8.84
CA GLU A 112 3.64 -1.71 -9.11
C GLU A 112 2.66 -1.29 -10.22
N LEU A 113 2.25 -0.02 -10.27
CA LEU A 113 1.45 0.52 -11.37
C LEU A 113 2.19 0.37 -12.71
N ASN A 114 3.48 0.70 -12.77
CA ASN A 114 4.31 0.54 -13.95
C ASN A 114 4.48 -0.93 -14.36
N ARG A 115 4.61 -1.83 -13.37
CA ARG A 115 4.66 -3.28 -13.61
C ARG A 115 3.35 -3.78 -14.23
N LEU A 116 2.20 -3.38 -13.67
CA LEU A 116 0.88 -3.74 -14.16
C LEU A 116 0.61 -3.15 -15.56
N ALA A 117 0.98 -1.87 -15.78
CA ALA A 117 0.88 -1.23 -17.08
C ALA A 117 1.67 -2.01 -18.14
N THR A 118 2.91 -2.40 -17.82
CA THR A 118 3.74 -3.23 -18.70
C THR A 118 3.10 -4.58 -19.00
N GLN A 119 2.44 -5.21 -18.03
CA GLN A 119 1.70 -6.46 -18.27
C GLN A 119 0.50 -6.25 -19.20
N GLN A 120 -0.26 -5.17 -19.03
CA GLN A 120 -1.37 -4.85 -19.92
C GLN A 120 -0.89 -4.55 -21.34
N MET A 121 0.25 -3.87 -21.52
CA MET A 121 0.84 -3.67 -22.83
C MET A 121 1.23 -5.00 -23.50
N LYS A 122 1.78 -5.95 -22.76
CA LYS A 122 2.07 -7.29 -23.28
C LYS A 122 0.80 -7.99 -23.77
N ILE A 123 -0.29 -7.91 -23.01
CA ILE A 123 -1.59 -8.46 -23.41
C ILE A 123 -2.09 -7.77 -24.68
N ALA A 124 -2.01 -6.44 -24.76
CA ALA A 124 -2.43 -5.67 -25.92
C ALA A 124 -1.68 -6.06 -27.20
N ILE A 125 -0.40 -6.44 -27.10
CA ILE A 125 0.41 -6.92 -28.23
C ILE A 125 0.09 -8.38 -28.60
N MET A 126 -0.25 -9.22 -27.62
CA MET A 126 -0.44 -10.67 -27.81
C MET A 126 -1.89 -11.07 -28.16
N LYS A 127 -2.85 -10.17 -27.98
CA LYS A 127 -4.27 -10.40 -28.21
C LYS A 127 -4.76 -9.58 -29.40
N ASP A 128 -5.95 -9.92 -29.89
CA ASP A 128 -6.61 -9.22 -30.99
C ASP A 128 -7.95 -8.62 -30.56
N GLY A 129 -8.44 -7.67 -31.37
CA GLY A 129 -9.79 -7.13 -31.27
C GLY A 129 -10.08 -6.47 -29.91
N ALA A 130 -11.21 -6.84 -29.29
CA ALA A 130 -11.70 -6.20 -28.08
C ALA A 130 -10.77 -6.39 -26.87
N GLU A 131 -10.12 -7.56 -26.74
CA GLU A 131 -9.19 -7.83 -25.64
C GLU A 131 -7.94 -6.93 -25.73
N ALA A 132 -7.42 -6.73 -26.95
CA ALA A 132 -6.27 -5.85 -27.19
C ALA A 132 -6.59 -4.39 -26.84
N MET A 133 -7.74 -3.89 -27.29
CA MET A 133 -8.18 -2.52 -27.01
C MET A 133 -8.43 -2.30 -25.51
N ALA A 134 -9.05 -3.27 -24.83
CA ALA A 134 -9.26 -3.20 -23.38
C ALA A 134 -7.95 -3.14 -22.61
N ALA A 135 -6.98 -3.99 -22.97
CA ALA A 135 -5.66 -4.01 -22.37
C ALA A 135 -4.87 -2.72 -22.64
N GLN A 136 -4.96 -2.16 -23.85
CA GLN A 136 -4.34 -0.87 -24.18
C GLN A 136 -4.91 0.27 -23.32
N ASN A 137 -6.23 0.33 -23.15
CA ASN A 137 -6.87 1.32 -22.28
C ASN A 137 -6.43 1.18 -20.82
N GLN A 138 -6.34 -0.06 -20.32
CA GLN A 138 -5.86 -0.33 -18.97
C GLN A 138 -4.39 0.04 -18.79
N ASN A 139 -3.53 -0.25 -19.77
CA ASN A 139 -2.15 0.21 -19.78
C ASN A 139 -2.08 1.74 -19.65
N TYR A 140 -2.82 2.47 -20.48
CA TYR A 140 -2.85 3.93 -20.46
C TYR A 140 -3.27 4.46 -19.08
N GLN A 141 -4.35 3.93 -18.50
CA GLN A 141 -4.85 4.35 -17.19
C GLN A 141 -3.83 4.11 -16.06
N LEU A 142 -3.16 2.95 -16.06
CA LEU A 142 -2.16 2.62 -15.04
C LEU A 142 -0.91 3.49 -15.17
N SER A 143 -0.44 3.74 -16.40
CA SER A 143 0.69 4.63 -16.66
C SER A 143 0.36 6.08 -16.27
N GLU A 144 -0.83 6.57 -16.60
CA GLU A 144 -1.27 7.91 -16.20
C GLU A 144 -1.34 8.07 -14.68
N GLN A 145 -1.81 7.06 -13.96
CA GLN A 145 -1.80 7.06 -12.49
C GLN A 145 -0.37 7.12 -11.93
N ALA A 146 0.55 6.32 -12.47
CA ALA A 146 1.95 6.33 -12.04
C ALA A 146 2.60 7.71 -12.28
N ASP A 147 2.40 8.28 -13.47
CA ASP A 147 2.91 9.60 -13.84
C ASP A 147 2.35 10.71 -12.94
N ASN A 148 1.06 10.66 -12.62
CA ASN A 148 0.41 11.62 -11.72
C ASN A 148 1.00 11.55 -10.31
N LEU A 149 1.31 10.35 -9.81
CA LEU A 149 1.99 10.20 -8.52
C LEU A 149 3.44 10.73 -8.58
N GLU A 150 4.18 10.51 -9.67
CA GLU A 150 5.52 11.08 -9.81
C GLU A 150 5.49 12.61 -9.87
N LYS A 151 4.54 13.20 -10.59
CA LYS A 151 4.34 14.66 -10.58
C LYS A 151 4.02 15.17 -9.19
N ALA A 152 3.16 14.47 -8.44
CA ALA A 152 2.79 14.85 -7.08
C ALA A 152 3.97 14.79 -6.09
N LYS A 153 4.90 13.85 -6.26
CA LYS A 153 6.15 13.78 -5.48
C LYS A 153 7.07 14.99 -5.71
N ARG A 154 6.95 15.63 -6.87
CA ARG A 154 7.72 16.82 -7.29
C ARG A 154 7.00 18.13 -7.02
N ASP A 155 5.81 18.09 -6.45
CA ASP A 155 5.07 19.30 -6.11
C ASP A 155 5.78 20.05 -4.97
N PRO A 156 5.84 21.41 -4.98
CA PRO A 156 6.48 22.18 -3.92
C PRO A 156 5.94 21.87 -2.51
N SER A 157 4.63 21.59 -2.38
CA SER A 157 4.04 21.19 -1.09
C SER A 157 4.64 19.90 -0.52
N PHE A 158 5.22 19.07 -1.38
CA PHE A 158 5.90 17.83 -1.03
C PHE A 158 7.42 18.02 -0.94
N GLU A 159 8.05 18.68 -1.91
CA GLU A 159 9.50 18.88 -1.94
C GLU A 159 9.99 19.72 -0.76
N ASP A 160 9.28 20.81 -0.43
CA ASP A 160 9.64 21.72 0.67
C ASP A 160 9.24 21.16 2.05
N TRP A 161 8.45 20.09 2.09
CA TRP A 161 7.97 19.51 3.33
C TRP A 161 9.10 18.87 4.16
N GLY A 162 9.20 19.25 5.43
CA GLY A 162 10.20 18.69 6.36
C GLY A 162 11.64 19.10 6.04
N VAL A 163 11.85 20.17 5.26
CA VAL A 163 13.16 20.70 4.88
C VAL A 163 13.68 21.75 5.88
N THR A 164 12.78 22.52 6.50
CA THR A 164 13.14 23.61 7.43
C THR A 164 13.20 23.13 8.88
N LYS A 165 14.35 23.38 9.55
CA LYS A 165 14.59 23.15 10.98
C LYS A 165 14.19 24.36 11.81
#